data_AF-A0A2D7T899-F1
#
_entry.id   AF-A0A2D7T899-F1
#
_cell.length_a   1.000
_cell.length_b   1.000
_cell.length_c   1.000
_cell.angle_alpha   90.00
_cell.angle_beta   90.00
_cell.angle_gamma   90.00
#
_symmetry.space_group_name_H-M   'P 1'
#
loop_
_entity.id
_entity.type
_entity.pdbx_description
1 polymer ?
#
loop_
_entity_poly.entity_id
_entity_poly.type
_entity_poly.pdbx_seq_one_letter_code
_entity_poly.pdbx_strand_id
1 'polypeptide(L)'
;MGEIDRESKAKLRTASENLEELIKLFSDDLKQSKEQFKSQLYDLKKDAENALNNYSMNREQILLDITQMEKKLIKLSRQISKKKYNTNSASEQLIEVAKRHGEIKNKFEEKREELEKSMNEWLRFTQSVSEIVTFLHAKSSEWENNARELSMFYQEIADISIPSEFQKTRNTILEYSISILLSAGKRDQIDLNSFEEQLKDLMDKTSNNESL
;
A
#
# COMPACT_ATOMS: atom_id res chain seq x y z
N MET A 1 38.18 -14.73 21.88
CA MET A 1 36.71 -14.61 21.77
C MET A 1 36.15 -16.01 21.70
N GLY A 2 35.20 -16.33 22.58
CA GLY A 2 34.50 -17.63 22.59
C GLY A 2 33.56 -17.77 21.40
N GLU A 3 33.12 -19.01 21.14
CA GLU A 3 32.23 -19.37 20.03
C GLU A 3 30.86 -18.67 20.13
N ILE A 4 30.29 -18.61 21.34
CA ILE A 4 29.01 -17.96 21.62
C ILE A 4 29.05 -16.45 21.31
N ASP A 5 30.11 -15.74 21.72
CA ASP A 5 30.27 -14.31 21.44
C ASP A 5 30.37 -14.02 19.93
N ARG A 6 30.99 -14.93 19.16
CA ARG A 6 31.04 -14.81 17.69
C ARG A 6 29.67 -15.05 17.06
N GLU A 7 28.94 -16.05 17.53
CA GLU A 7 27.60 -16.39 17.04
C GLU A 7 26.60 -15.26 17.33
N SER A 8 26.55 -14.74 18.56
CA SER A 8 25.68 -13.62 18.93
C SER A 8 25.97 -12.36 18.11
N LYS A 9 27.25 -12.04 17.86
CA LYS A 9 27.64 -10.92 16.98
C LYS A 9 27.20 -11.13 15.54
N ALA A 10 27.33 -12.34 15.02
CA ALA A 10 26.88 -12.68 13.67
C ALA A 10 25.35 -12.52 13.56
N LYS A 11 24.59 -13.07 14.53
CA LYS A 11 23.13 -12.90 14.61
C LYS A 11 22.73 -11.43 14.71
N LEU A 12 23.32 -10.65 15.61
CA LEU A 12 23.04 -9.21 15.74
C LEU A 12 23.29 -8.44 14.43
N ARG A 13 24.35 -8.79 13.71
CA ARG A 13 24.65 -8.19 12.42
C ARG A 13 23.56 -8.51 11.39
N THR A 14 23.17 -9.77 11.28
CA THR A 14 22.07 -10.18 10.38
C THR A 14 20.75 -9.50 10.75
N ALA A 15 20.41 -9.40 12.04
CA ALA A 15 19.21 -8.70 12.50
C ALA A 15 19.23 -7.21 12.10
N SER A 16 20.39 -6.56 12.24
CA SER A 16 20.56 -5.16 11.86
C SER A 16 20.44 -4.96 10.34
N GLU A 17 21.03 -5.86 9.53
CA GLU A 17 20.90 -5.86 8.07
C GLU A 17 19.42 -6.04 7.65
N ASN A 18 18.69 -6.96 8.28
CA ASN A 18 17.26 -7.18 8.03
C ASN A 18 16.39 -5.97 8.43
N LEU A 19 16.74 -5.28 9.52
CA LEU A 19 16.05 -4.04 9.93
C LEU A 19 16.23 -2.94 8.89
N GLU A 20 17.45 -2.74 8.40
CA GLU A 20 17.74 -1.77 7.34
C GLU A 20 16.99 -2.11 6.06
N GLU A 21 16.90 -3.40 5.70
CA GLU A 21 16.13 -3.87 4.56
C GLU A 21 14.63 -3.59 4.73
N LEU A 22 14.05 -3.85 5.91
CA LEU A 22 12.65 -3.54 6.20
C LEU A 22 12.35 -2.04 6.07
N ILE A 23 13.22 -1.17 6.60
CA ILE A 23 13.09 0.28 6.47
C ILE A 23 13.11 0.69 4.99
N LYS A 24 14.03 0.10 4.22
CA LYS A 24 14.15 0.37 2.79
C LYS A 24 12.91 -0.06 2.03
N LEU A 25 12.42 -1.29 2.27
CA LEU A 25 11.20 -1.82 1.64
C LEU A 25 10.00 -0.91 1.92
N PHE A 26 9.79 -0.53 3.18
CA PHE A 26 8.73 0.40 3.56
C PHE A 26 8.82 1.74 2.80
N SER A 27 10.03 2.32 2.77
CA SER A 27 10.27 3.59 2.06
C SER A 27 10.03 3.47 0.55
N ASP A 28 10.52 2.41 -0.07
CA ASP A 28 10.41 2.19 -1.51
C ASP A 28 8.95 1.94 -1.92
N ASP A 29 8.22 1.10 -1.17
CA ASP A 29 6.80 0.83 -1.37
C ASP A 29 5.96 2.13 -1.26
N LEU A 30 6.22 2.96 -0.25
CA LEU A 30 5.52 4.24 -0.09
C LEU A 30 5.84 5.21 -1.22
N LYS A 31 7.09 5.27 -1.65
CA LYS A 31 7.52 6.15 -2.75
C LYS A 31 6.89 5.72 -4.06
N GLN A 32 6.90 4.43 -4.36
CA GLN A 32 6.28 3.87 -5.56
C GLN A 32 4.77 4.12 -5.56
N SER A 33 4.10 3.82 -4.45
CA SER A 33 2.68 4.08 -4.23
C SER A 33 2.32 5.55 -4.49
N LYS A 34 3.07 6.48 -3.88
CA LYS A 34 2.90 7.91 -4.08
C LYS A 34 3.03 8.32 -5.54
N GLU A 35 4.07 7.89 -6.24
CA GLU A 35 4.29 8.28 -7.64
C GLU A 35 3.23 7.67 -8.57
N GLN A 36 2.81 6.43 -8.32
CA GLN A 36 1.73 5.80 -9.09
C GLN A 36 0.41 6.54 -8.91
N PHE A 37 0.01 6.82 -7.66
CA PHE A 37 -1.21 7.58 -7.36
C PHE A 37 -1.17 8.95 -8.01
N LYS A 38 -0.05 9.66 -7.87
CA LYS A 38 0.16 10.97 -8.48
C LYS A 38 0.04 10.92 -10.01
N SER A 39 0.65 9.93 -10.67
CA SER A 39 0.54 9.74 -12.12
C SER A 39 -0.92 9.55 -12.54
N GLN A 40 -1.64 8.63 -11.89
CA GLN A 40 -3.05 8.38 -12.16
C GLN A 40 -3.90 9.65 -12.02
N LEU A 41 -3.65 10.46 -10.99
CA LEU A 41 -4.35 11.73 -10.81
C LEU A 41 -4.04 12.75 -11.90
N TYR A 42 -2.78 12.84 -12.33
CA TYR A 42 -2.41 13.73 -13.43
C TYR A 42 -3.02 13.30 -14.76
N ASP A 43 -3.06 12.00 -15.03
CA ASP A 43 -3.66 11.45 -16.24
C ASP A 43 -5.17 11.73 -16.25
N LEU A 44 -5.88 11.43 -15.15
CA LEU A 44 -7.30 11.76 -14.99
C LEU A 44 -7.59 13.26 -15.17
N LYS A 45 -6.76 14.12 -14.59
CA LYS A 45 -6.89 15.57 -14.76
C LYS A 45 -6.69 15.97 -16.23
N LYS A 46 -5.63 15.49 -16.86
CA LYS A 46 -5.28 15.82 -18.24
C LYS A 46 -6.37 15.36 -19.21
N ASP A 47 -6.93 14.17 -19.00
CA ASP A 47 -8.00 13.64 -19.83
C ASP A 47 -9.29 14.46 -19.68
N ALA A 48 -9.62 14.89 -18.46
CA ALA A 48 -10.74 15.79 -18.21
C ALA A 48 -10.54 17.17 -18.88
N GLU A 49 -9.34 17.75 -18.77
CA GLU A 49 -8.97 19.00 -19.44
C GLU A 49 -9.10 18.87 -20.96
N ASN A 50 -8.59 17.78 -21.55
CA ASN A 50 -8.70 17.52 -22.98
C ASN A 50 -10.15 17.37 -23.43
N ALA A 51 -10.96 16.60 -22.69
CA ALA A 51 -12.38 16.40 -23.01
C ALA A 51 -13.16 17.73 -22.95
N LEU A 52 -12.93 18.55 -21.92
CA LEU A 52 -13.56 19.86 -21.78
C LEU A 52 -13.14 20.83 -22.89
N ASN A 53 -11.84 20.88 -23.20
CA ASN A 53 -11.33 21.74 -24.28
C ASN A 53 -11.91 21.33 -25.64
N ASN A 54 -11.92 20.04 -25.94
CA ASN A 54 -12.50 19.51 -27.17
C ASN A 54 -14.00 19.83 -27.27
N TYR A 55 -14.75 19.63 -26.18
CA TYR A 55 -16.17 19.98 -26.15
C TYR A 55 -16.40 21.48 -26.33
N SER A 56 -15.59 22.33 -25.68
CA SER A 56 -15.67 23.78 -25.81
C SER A 56 -15.46 24.24 -27.26
N MET A 57 -14.40 23.76 -27.92
CA MET A 57 -14.14 24.06 -29.35
C MET A 57 -15.27 23.56 -30.25
N ASN A 58 -15.77 22.33 -30.02
CA ASN A 58 -16.88 21.77 -30.79
C ASN A 58 -18.16 22.59 -30.60
N ARG A 59 -18.45 23.03 -29.37
CA ARG A 59 -19.61 23.86 -29.05
C ARG A 59 -19.53 25.22 -29.73
N GLU A 60 -18.35 25.84 -29.76
CA GLU A 60 -18.14 27.10 -30.49
C GLU A 60 -18.38 26.93 -31.99
N GLN A 61 -17.87 25.85 -32.59
CA GLN A 61 -18.13 25.54 -33.99
C GLN A 61 -19.63 25.33 -34.28
N ILE A 62 -20.34 24.63 -33.39
CA ILE A 62 -21.79 24.43 -33.50
C ILE A 62 -22.54 25.76 -33.45
N LEU A 63 -22.16 26.66 -32.53
CA LEU A 63 -22.74 28.00 -32.43
C LEU A 63 -22.50 28.83 -33.70
N LEU A 64 -21.31 28.73 -34.28
CA LEU A 64 -21.00 29.38 -35.57
C LEU A 64 -21.88 28.82 -36.69
N ASP A 65 -22.06 27.50 -36.78
CA ASP A 65 -22.90 26.85 -37.79
C ASP A 65 -24.38 27.27 -37.66
N ILE A 66 -24.90 27.34 -36.42
CA ILE A 66 -26.26 27.85 -36.14
C ILE A 66 -26.37 29.32 -36.56
N THR A 67 -25.41 30.15 -36.21
CA THR A 67 -25.41 31.59 -36.58
C THR A 67 -25.41 31.80 -38.09
N GLN A 68 -24.65 30.98 -38.83
CA GLN A 68 -24.65 31.03 -40.30
C GLN A 68 -26.00 30.60 -40.89
N MET A 69 -26.65 29.61 -40.28
CA MET A 69 -27.98 29.15 -40.65
C MET A 69 -29.05 30.21 -40.42
N GLU A 70 -29.02 30.87 -39.27
CA GLU A 70 -29.90 32.00 -38.96
C GLU A 70 -29.74 33.13 -39.99
N LYS A 71 -28.50 33.46 -40.38
CA LYS A 71 -28.24 34.45 -41.44
C LYS A 71 -28.87 34.04 -42.79
N LYS A 72 -28.79 32.75 -43.16
CA LYS A 72 -29.46 32.22 -44.37
C LYS A 72 -30.99 32.37 -44.26
N LEU A 73 -31.57 32.00 -43.12
CA LEU A 73 -33.01 32.13 -42.86
C LEU A 73 -33.48 33.58 -42.91
N ILE A 74 -32.75 34.50 -42.29
CA ILE A 74 -33.06 35.94 -42.30
C ILE A 74 -33.02 36.47 -43.74
N LYS A 75 -32.03 36.06 -44.54
CA LYS A 75 -31.93 36.46 -45.95
C LYS A 75 -33.12 35.95 -46.76
N LEU A 76 -33.49 34.69 -46.59
CA LEU A 76 -34.64 34.09 -47.26
C LEU A 76 -35.95 34.76 -46.83
N SER A 77 -36.15 34.98 -45.52
CA SER A 77 -37.29 35.71 -44.96
C SER A 77 -37.44 37.10 -45.60
N ARG A 78 -36.33 37.85 -45.73
CA ARG A 78 -36.33 39.16 -46.41
C ARG A 78 -36.72 39.07 -47.89
N GLN A 79 -36.31 38.02 -48.61
CA GLN A 79 -36.69 37.80 -50.01
C GLN A 79 -38.18 37.49 -50.14
N ILE A 80 -38.71 36.64 -49.24
CA ILE A 80 -40.13 36.28 -49.16
C ILE A 80 -40.98 37.52 -48.89
N SER A 81 -40.65 38.31 -47.86
CA SER A 81 -41.39 39.53 -47.51
C SER A 81 -41.42 40.56 -48.63
N LYS A 82 -40.36 40.63 -49.45
CA LYS A 82 -40.29 41.53 -50.62
C LYS A 82 -40.98 40.96 -51.86
N LYS A 83 -41.60 39.77 -51.79
CA LYS A 83 -42.12 39.01 -52.94
C LYS A 83 -41.10 38.80 -54.07
N LYS A 84 -39.80 38.78 -53.73
CA LYS A 84 -38.67 38.59 -54.65
C LYS A 84 -38.10 37.18 -54.49
N TYR A 85 -38.92 36.16 -54.67
CA TYR A 85 -38.50 34.77 -54.53
C TYR A 85 -39.17 33.87 -55.58
N ASN A 86 -38.47 32.80 -55.95
CA ASN A 86 -39.05 31.68 -56.68
C ASN A 86 -39.47 30.63 -55.65
N THR A 87 -40.74 30.19 -55.69
CA THR A 87 -41.31 29.25 -54.71
C THR A 87 -40.53 27.94 -54.61
N ASN A 88 -40.10 27.36 -55.74
CA ASN A 88 -39.36 26.10 -55.75
C ASN A 88 -37.97 26.29 -55.11
N SER A 89 -37.26 27.35 -55.49
CA SER A 89 -35.94 27.66 -54.91
C SER A 89 -36.00 28.01 -53.41
N ALA A 90 -37.05 28.73 -52.97
CA ALA A 90 -37.26 29.03 -51.55
C ALA A 90 -37.58 27.77 -50.74
N SER A 91 -38.39 26.87 -51.30
CA SER A 91 -38.70 25.57 -50.70
C SER A 91 -37.45 24.71 -50.56
N GLU A 92 -36.61 24.62 -51.60
CA GLU A 92 -35.35 23.89 -51.57
C GLU A 92 -34.39 24.45 -50.51
N GLN A 93 -34.26 25.78 -50.40
CA GLN A 93 -33.43 26.42 -49.38
C GLN A 93 -33.93 26.14 -47.95
N LEU A 94 -35.24 26.12 -47.72
CA LEU A 94 -35.82 25.76 -46.43
C LEU A 94 -35.55 24.29 -46.09
N ILE A 95 -35.66 23.38 -47.06
CA ILE A 95 -35.34 21.96 -46.88
C ILE A 95 -33.85 21.78 -46.55
N GLU A 96 -32.95 22.47 -47.27
CA GLU A 96 -31.50 22.43 -46.99
C GLU A 96 -31.20 22.90 -45.56
N VAL A 97 -31.81 24.02 -45.15
CA VAL A 97 -31.66 24.57 -43.80
C VAL A 97 -32.18 23.59 -42.75
N ALA A 98 -33.38 23.03 -42.94
CA ALA A 98 -33.96 22.08 -42.00
C ALA A 98 -33.11 20.80 -41.87
N LYS A 99 -32.60 20.28 -43.00
CA LYS A 99 -31.70 19.12 -43.01
C LYS A 99 -30.43 19.41 -42.23
N ARG A 100 -29.77 20.53 -42.53
CA ARG A 100 -28.53 20.92 -41.85
C ARG A 100 -28.76 21.22 -40.37
N HIS A 101 -29.94 21.73 -39.99
CA HIS A 101 -30.29 21.92 -38.58
C HIS A 101 -30.35 20.58 -37.83
N GLY A 102 -30.97 19.57 -38.45
CA GLY A 102 -30.99 18.20 -37.93
C GLY A 102 -29.58 17.63 -37.77
N GLU A 103 -28.71 17.79 -38.77
CA GLU A 103 -27.31 17.35 -38.71
C GLU A 103 -26.53 18.03 -37.58
N ILE A 104 -26.68 19.35 -37.41
CA ILE A 104 -26.04 20.09 -36.31
C ILE A 104 -26.54 19.61 -34.95
N LYS A 105 -27.85 19.38 -34.81
CA LYS A 105 -28.44 18.88 -33.58
C LYS A 105 -27.87 17.50 -33.21
N ASN A 106 -27.83 16.57 -34.16
CA ASN A 106 -27.29 15.24 -33.92
C ASN A 106 -25.81 15.31 -33.51
N LYS A 107 -25.01 16.12 -34.21
CA LYS A 107 -23.60 16.34 -33.85
C LYS A 107 -23.44 16.92 -32.45
N PHE A 108 -24.33 17.83 -32.03
CA PHE A 108 -24.34 18.36 -30.68
C PHE A 108 -24.64 17.28 -29.64
N GLU A 109 -25.66 16.45 -29.87
CA GLU A 109 -26.04 15.35 -28.99
C GLU A 109 -24.90 14.33 -28.85
N GLU A 110 -24.27 13.93 -29.97
CA GLU A 110 -23.08 13.06 -29.97
C GLU A 110 -21.93 13.63 -29.14
N LYS A 111 -21.59 14.91 -29.34
CA LYS A 111 -20.49 15.55 -28.59
C LYS A 111 -20.82 15.76 -27.11
N ARG A 112 -22.09 15.95 -26.78
CA ARG A 112 -22.54 15.99 -25.39
C ARG A 112 -22.39 14.61 -24.73
N GLU A 113 -22.80 13.54 -25.40
CA GLU A 113 -22.66 12.17 -24.88
C GLU A 113 -21.19 11.78 -24.70
N GLU A 114 -20.31 12.16 -25.63
CA GLU A 114 -18.86 11.98 -25.49
C GLU A 114 -18.34 12.67 -24.21
N LEU A 115 -18.73 13.93 -23.98
CA LEU A 115 -18.34 14.66 -22.77
C LEU A 115 -18.89 13.99 -21.49
N GLU A 116 -20.17 13.60 -21.48
CA GLU A 116 -20.78 12.93 -20.32
C GLU A 116 -20.05 11.63 -19.97
N LYS A 117 -19.65 10.84 -20.98
CA LYS A 117 -18.83 9.63 -20.78
C LYS A 117 -17.46 9.95 -20.18
N SER A 118 -16.74 10.93 -20.72
CA SER A 118 -15.43 11.33 -20.19
C SER A 118 -15.52 11.93 -18.78
N MET A 119 -16.56 12.70 -18.46
CA MET A 119 -16.77 13.23 -17.11
C MET A 119 -17.12 12.12 -16.10
N ASN A 120 -17.83 11.07 -16.53
CA ASN A 120 -18.05 9.90 -15.70
C ASN A 120 -16.76 9.13 -15.40
N GLU A 121 -15.78 9.13 -16.31
CA GLU A 121 -14.44 8.59 -16.01
C GLU A 121 -13.72 9.43 -14.95
N TRP A 122 -13.94 10.74 -14.93
CA TRP A 122 -13.38 11.61 -13.89
C TRP A 122 -13.92 11.29 -12.49
N LEU A 123 -15.17 10.82 -12.38
CA LEU A 123 -15.74 10.32 -11.12
C LEU A 123 -15.02 9.07 -10.58
N ARG A 124 -14.19 8.40 -11.40
CA ARG A 124 -13.31 7.29 -10.95
C ARG A 124 -12.13 7.76 -10.11
N PHE A 125 -11.97 9.05 -9.83
CA PHE A 125 -11.01 9.52 -8.82
C PHE A 125 -11.15 8.76 -7.49
N THR A 126 -12.38 8.47 -7.07
CA THR A 126 -12.67 7.67 -5.88
C THR A 126 -12.13 6.25 -5.98
N GLN A 127 -12.11 5.68 -7.19
CA GLN A 127 -11.53 4.37 -7.46
C GLN A 127 -10.01 4.39 -7.34
N SER A 128 -9.32 5.40 -7.89
CA SER A 128 -7.86 5.54 -7.71
C SER A 128 -7.48 5.70 -6.23
N VAL A 129 -8.28 6.43 -5.45
CA VAL A 129 -8.10 6.52 -3.99
C VAL A 129 -8.35 5.16 -3.31
N SER A 130 -9.36 4.42 -3.74
CA SER A 130 -9.62 3.08 -3.20
C SER A 130 -8.47 2.12 -3.50
N GLU A 131 -7.96 2.12 -4.73
CA GLU A 131 -6.85 1.27 -5.17
C GLU A 131 -5.59 1.52 -4.36
N ILE A 132 -5.24 2.79 -4.09
CA ILE A 132 -4.05 3.12 -3.31
C ILE A 132 -4.19 2.72 -1.84
N VAL A 133 -5.38 2.89 -1.27
CA VAL A 133 -5.67 2.46 0.11
C VAL A 133 -5.59 0.94 0.23
N THR A 134 -6.16 0.21 -0.73
CA THR A 134 -6.05 -1.26 -0.78
C THR A 134 -4.59 -1.71 -0.91
N PHE A 135 -3.79 -1.06 -1.76
CA PHE A 135 -2.37 -1.34 -1.88
C PHE A 135 -1.63 -1.13 -0.55
N LEU A 136 -1.84 0.01 0.11
CA LEU A 136 -1.21 0.31 1.40
C LEU A 136 -1.61 -0.69 2.48
N HIS A 137 -2.88 -1.12 2.52
CA HIS A 137 -3.31 -2.16 3.45
C HIS A 137 -2.62 -3.50 3.18
N ALA A 138 -2.50 -3.91 1.92
CA ALA A 138 -1.83 -5.16 1.55
C ALA A 138 -0.34 -5.12 1.97
N LYS A 139 0.35 -4.01 1.68
CA LYS A 139 1.75 -3.82 2.08
C LYS A 139 1.96 -3.70 3.58
N SER A 140 1.01 -3.10 4.29
CA SER A 140 1.05 -3.04 5.76
C SER A 140 1.12 -4.41 6.41
N SER A 141 0.40 -5.40 5.87
CA SER A 141 0.46 -6.78 6.39
C SER A 141 1.83 -7.44 6.14
N GLU A 142 2.45 -7.16 5.00
CA GLU A 142 3.81 -7.63 4.68
C GLU A 142 4.84 -7.05 5.66
N TRP A 143 4.77 -5.73 5.91
CA TRP A 143 5.66 -5.06 6.85
C TRP A 143 5.47 -5.55 8.29
N GLU A 144 4.23 -5.80 8.72
CA GLU A 144 3.94 -6.35 10.05
C GLU A 144 4.58 -7.74 10.23
N ASN A 145 4.44 -8.61 9.23
CA ASN A 145 5.04 -9.95 9.29
C ASN A 145 6.57 -9.87 9.38
N ASN A 146 7.21 -9.05 8.54
CA ASN A 146 8.66 -8.86 8.57
C ASN A 146 9.14 -8.29 9.92
N ALA A 147 8.38 -7.34 10.49
CA ALA A 147 8.69 -6.80 11.82
C ALA A 147 8.54 -7.85 12.93
N ARG A 148 7.54 -8.73 12.83
CA ARG A 148 7.34 -9.83 13.78
C ARG A 148 8.49 -10.84 13.72
N GLU A 149 8.92 -11.23 12.52
CA GLU A 149 10.07 -12.12 12.33
C GLU A 149 11.34 -11.53 12.94
N LEU A 150 11.58 -10.23 12.68
CA LEU A 150 12.71 -9.51 13.26
C LEU A 150 12.64 -9.47 14.80
N SER A 151 11.44 -9.26 15.35
CA SER A 151 11.23 -9.27 16.81
C SER A 151 11.54 -10.65 17.42
N MET A 152 11.16 -11.74 16.77
CA MET A 152 11.50 -13.10 17.23
C MET A 152 13.01 -13.30 17.21
N PHE A 153 13.69 -12.85 16.15
CA PHE A 153 15.13 -12.96 16.02
C PHE A 153 15.89 -12.18 17.11
N TYR A 154 15.45 -10.97 17.44
CA TYR A 154 16.01 -10.21 18.57
C TYR A 154 15.72 -10.88 19.91
N GLN A 155 14.56 -11.49 20.08
CA GLN A 155 14.22 -12.22 21.30
C GLN A 155 15.12 -13.45 21.50
N GLU A 156 15.44 -14.19 20.43
CA GLU A 156 16.40 -15.30 20.49
C GLU A 156 17.82 -14.84 20.88
N ILE A 157 18.25 -13.66 20.41
CA ILE A 157 19.55 -13.08 20.78
C ILE A 157 19.56 -12.64 22.24
N ALA A 158 18.44 -12.09 22.71
CA ALA A 158 18.31 -11.54 24.06
C ALA A 158 17.90 -12.59 25.10
N ASP A 159 17.83 -13.87 24.75
CA ASP A 159 17.47 -14.93 25.68
C ASP A 159 18.53 -15.05 26.79
N ILE A 160 18.15 -14.64 27.99
CA ILE A 160 18.94 -14.73 29.22
C ILE A 160 18.55 -15.95 30.07
N SER A 161 17.77 -16.87 29.51
CA SER A 161 17.36 -18.09 30.22
C SER A 161 18.58 -18.89 30.70
N ILE A 162 18.42 -19.53 31.85
CA ILE A 162 19.47 -20.41 32.40
C ILE A 162 19.66 -21.57 31.42
N PRO A 163 20.87 -21.81 30.88
CA PRO A 163 21.10 -22.90 29.95
C PRO A 163 20.75 -24.26 30.56
N SER A 164 20.15 -25.15 29.76
CA SER A 164 19.73 -26.48 30.20
C SER A 164 20.90 -27.33 30.75
N GLU A 165 22.12 -27.02 30.32
CA GLU A 165 23.38 -27.60 30.73
C GLU A 165 23.66 -27.38 32.22
N PHE A 166 23.14 -26.30 32.83
CA PHE A 166 23.20 -26.11 34.28
C PHE A 166 22.49 -27.24 35.01
N GLN A 167 21.30 -27.64 34.54
CA GLN A 167 20.55 -28.74 35.14
C GLN A 167 21.25 -30.09 34.94
N LYS A 168 21.83 -30.32 33.76
CA LYS A 168 22.62 -31.53 33.48
C LYS A 168 23.85 -31.62 34.39
N THR A 169 24.57 -30.52 34.54
CA THR A 169 25.76 -30.43 35.39
C THR A 169 25.39 -30.63 36.86
N ARG A 170 24.30 -30.01 37.31
CA ARG A 170 23.73 -30.21 38.66
C ARG A 170 23.47 -31.68 38.96
N ASN A 171 22.79 -32.40 38.05
CA ASN A 171 22.51 -33.82 38.24
C ASN A 171 23.81 -34.64 38.33
N THR A 172 24.78 -34.33 37.46
CA THR A 172 26.10 -34.99 37.44
C THR A 172 26.86 -34.78 38.76
N ILE A 173 26.83 -33.57 39.32
CA ILE A 173 27.44 -33.25 40.61
C ILE A 173 26.82 -34.11 41.71
N LEU A 174 25.48 -34.19 41.77
CA LEU A 174 24.78 -34.98 42.78
C LEU A 174 25.10 -36.49 42.66
N GLU A 175 25.15 -37.03 41.44
CA GLU A 175 25.51 -38.44 41.19
C GLU A 175 26.94 -38.78 41.65
N TYR A 176 27.92 -37.94 41.33
CA TYR A 176 29.30 -38.15 41.80
C TYR A 176 29.43 -37.99 43.32
N SER A 177 28.67 -37.06 43.90
CA SER A 177 28.66 -36.81 45.35
C SER A 177 28.20 -38.04 46.14
N ILE A 178 27.12 -38.68 45.69
CA ILE A 178 26.64 -39.95 46.26
C ILE A 178 27.70 -41.05 46.11
N SER A 179 28.29 -41.16 44.92
CA SER A 179 29.32 -42.18 44.64
C SER A 179 30.56 -42.04 45.53
N ILE A 180 31.00 -40.81 45.80
CA ILE A 180 32.13 -40.51 46.68
C ILE A 180 31.82 -40.84 48.14
N LEU A 181 30.65 -40.45 48.65
CA LEU A 181 30.25 -40.74 50.04
C LEU A 181 30.16 -42.24 50.32
N LEU A 182 29.57 -42.99 49.39
CA LEU A 182 29.49 -44.45 49.47
C LEU A 182 30.88 -45.10 49.47
N SER A 183 31.81 -44.56 48.68
CA SER A 183 33.21 -45.02 48.62
C SER A 183 34.01 -44.67 49.88
N ALA A 184 33.67 -43.56 50.55
CA ALA A 184 34.27 -43.12 51.82
C ALA A 184 33.72 -43.84 53.06
N GLY A 185 32.86 -44.86 52.88
CA GLY A 185 32.30 -45.65 53.98
C GLY A 185 31.13 -45.00 54.72
N LYS A 186 30.65 -43.82 54.27
CA LYS A 186 29.46 -43.16 54.83
C LYS A 186 28.20 -43.68 54.13
N ARG A 187 27.61 -44.72 54.70
CA ARG A 187 26.43 -45.41 54.15
C ARG A 187 25.12 -45.07 54.88
N ASP A 188 25.19 -44.24 55.92
CA ASP A 188 24.01 -43.84 56.67
C ASP A 188 23.17 -42.85 55.86
N GLN A 189 21.86 -43.11 55.77
CA GLN A 189 20.92 -42.30 54.99
C GLN A 189 20.90 -40.83 55.43
N ILE A 190 21.13 -40.58 56.73
CA ILE A 190 21.17 -39.22 57.31
C ILE A 190 22.37 -38.43 56.75
N ASP A 191 23.54 -39.08 56.66
CA ASP A 191 24.76 -38.46 56.14
C ASP A 191 24.64 -38.18 54.64
N LEU A 192 24.02 -39.08 53.88
CA LEU A 192 23.75 -38.92 52.45
C LEU A 192 22.79 -37.75 52.20
N ASN A 193 21.67 -37.70 52.92
CA ASN A 193 20.66 -36.65 52.75
C ASN A 193 21.20 -35.27 53.17
N SER A 194 21.94 -35.18 54.29
CA SER A 194 22.49 -33.92 54.77
C SER A 194 23.54 -33.34 53.81
N PHE A 195 24.36 -34.18 53.20
CA PHE A 195 25.34 -33.73 52.21
C PHE A 195 24.68 -33.32 50.89
N GLU A 196 23.65 -34.06 50.44
CA GLU A 196 22.87 -33.69 49.27
C GLU A 196 22.17 -32.33 49.44
N GLU A 197 21.60 -32.07 50.63
CA GLU A 197 20.99 -30.78 50.98
C GLU A 197 22.02 -29.64 50.99
N GLN A 198 23.22 -29.86 51.53
CA GLN A 198 24.31 -28.87 51.50
C GLN A 198 24.72 -28.54 50.06
N LEU A 199 24.82 -29.55 49.18
CA LEU A 199 25.16 -29.33 47.78
C LEU A 199 24.05 -28.58 47.04
N LYS A 200 22.78 -28.91 47.32
CA LYS A 200 21.64 -28.17 46.78
C LYS A 200 21.66 -26.70 47.23
N ASP A 201 21.89 -26.43 48.52
CA ASP A 201 22.03 -25.06 49.04
C ASP A 201 23.18 -24.30 48.37
N LEU A 202 24.32 -24.95 48.15
CA LEU A 202 25.46 -24.32 47.47
C LEU A 202 25.19 -24.02 45.99
N MET A 203 24.44 -24.88 45.30
CA MET A 203 24.09 -24.70 43.88
C MET A 203 22.94 -23.71 43.67
N ASP A 204 22.04 -23.58 44.65
CA ASP A 204 20.86 -22.70 44.61
C ASP A 204 21.04 -21.40 45.38
N LYS A 205 22.25 -21.12 45.91
CA LYS A 205 22.58 -19.81 46.47
C LYS A 205 22.47 -18.75 45.37
N THR A 206 21.26 -18.24 45.19
CA THR A 206 21.02 -16.96 44.54
C THR A 206 21.83 -15.92 45.30
N SER A 207 22.85 -15.39 44.65
CA SER A 207 23.53 -14.18 45.08
C SER A 207 22.48 -13.07 45.23
N ASN A 208 21.94 -12.89 46.42
CA ASN A 208 21.26 -11.67 46.85
C ASN A 208 22.31 -10.56 46.98
N ASN A 209 23.00 -10.22 45.89
CA ASN A 209 23.83 -9.03 45.80
C ASN A 209 23.28 -8.14 44.70
N GLU A 210 22.43 -7.22 45.15
CA GLU A 210 22.40 -5.80 44.78
C GLU A 210 22.22 -5.48 43.29
N SER A 211 20.95 -5.25 42.97
CA SER A 211 20.49 -4.06 42.26
C SER A 211 21.56 -2.99 41.98
N LEU A 212 21.82 -2.75 40.70
CA LEU A 212 22.01 -1.44 40.07
C LEU A 212 21.81 -1.54 38.56
#